data_AF-A0A2N3DTE7-F1
#
_entry.id   AF-A0A2N3DTE7-F1
#
_cell.length_a   1.000
_cell.length_b   1.000
_cell.length_c   1.000
_cell.angle_alpha   90.00
_cell.angle_beta   90.00
_cell.angle_gamma   90.00
#
_symmetry.space_group_name_H-M   'P 1'
#
loop_
_entity.id
_entity.type
_entity.pdbx_description
1 polymer ?
#
loop_
_entity_poly.entity_id
_entity_poly.type
_entity_poly.pdbx_seq_one_letter_code
_entity_poly.pdbx_strand_id
1 'polypeptide(L)'
;MRWLLKVSYNSARTTGQDAQVLARYRETILSDDPCSPVRAIAFLSTISPSLMANLETGQTKRIYPEAGRCGPILLPGAQVEDLAVLRCVMINAFNFTLVIDKSPTGLKRQLAPILSRLPGQALDPSGRMRVGPPSMPAHVALQGIEKWSGLGQE
;
A
#
# COMPACT_ATOMS: atom_id res chain seq x y z
N MET A 1 11.93 2.30 -4.48
CA MET A 1 11.37 3.13 -3.38
C MET A 1 10.98 4.53 -3.81
N ARG A 2 11.88 5.34 -4.40
CA ARG A 2 11.62 6.74 -4.84
C ARG A 2 10.28 6.95 -5.55
N TRP A 3 9.99 6.16 -6.58
CA TRP A 3 8.76 6.30 -7.35
C TRP A 3 7.50 6.05 -6.51
N LEU A 4 7.54 5.08 -5.60
CA LEU A 4 6.42 4.77 -4.69
C LEU A 4 6.13 5.95 -3.76
N LEU A 5 7.18 6.55 -3.18
CA LEU A 5 7.08 7.76 -2.36
C LEU A 5 6.51 8.94 -3.16
N LYS A 6 6.94 9.12 -4.41
CA LYS A 6 6.45 10.18 -5.29
C LYS A 6 4.95 10.04 -5.57
N VAL A 7 4.51 8.83 -5.92
CA VAL A 7 3.09 8.55 -6.20
C VAL A 7 2.26 8.78 -4.94
N SER A 8 2.70 8.26 -3.79
CA SER A 8 2.02 8.50 -2.51
C SER A 8 1.97 9.97 -2.11
N TYR A 9 3.05 10.72 -2.30
CA TYR A 9 3.11 12.17 -2.01
C TYR A 9 2.16 12.97 -2.90
N ASN A 10 2.12 12.68 -4.21
CA ASN A 10 1.21 13.37 -5.12
C ASN A 10 -0.26 13.10 -4.77
N SER A 11 -0.60 11.84 -4.47
CA SER A 11 -1.93 11.45 -3.97
C SER A 11 -2.28 12.14 -2.65
N ALA A 12 -1.35 12.20 -1.70
CA ALA A 12 -1.55 12.85 -0.42
C ALA A 12 -1.80 14.36 -0.56
N ARG A 13 -1.10 15.02 -1.48
CA ARG A 13 -1.29 16.45 -1.77
C ARG A 13 -2.66 16.78 -2.34
N THR A 14 -3.23 15.90 -3.16
CA THR A 14 -4.56 16.16 -3.75
C THR A 14 -5.68 15.99 -2.74
N THR A 15 -5.51 15.12 -1.73
CA THR A 15 -6.53 14.89 -0.69
C THR A 15 -6.28 15.64 0.62
N GLY A 16 -5.11 16.26 0.78
CA GLY A 16 -4.69 16.95 2.01
C GLY A 16 -4.25 16.03 3.15
N GLN A 17 -4.43 14.71 3.01
CA GLN A 17 -4.11 13.72 4.05
C GLN A 17 -2.65 13.27 3.96
N ASP A 18 -1.95 13.22 5.09
CA ASP A 18 -0.54 12.77 5.23
C ASP A 18 0.51 13.58 4.44
N ALA A 19 0.11 14.65 3.75
CA ALA A 19 0.99 15.42 2.88
C ALA A 19 2.20 16.00 3.63
N GLN A 20 2.02 16.43 4.88
CA GLN A 20 3.11 16.93 5.73
C GLN A 20 4.12 15.84 6.12
N VAL A 21 3.66 14.62 6.39
CA VAL A 21 4.55 13.49 6.71
C VAL A 21 5.34 13.09 5.47
N LEU A 22 4.68 12.97 4.33
CA LEU A 22 5.31 12.63 3.06
C LEU A 22 6.24 13.73 2.53
N ALA A 23 5.99 15.00 2.85
CA ALA A 23 6.86 16.12 2.48
C ALA A 23 8.28 15.99 3.06
N ARG A 24 8.47 15.25 4.17
CA ARG A 24 9.78 14.95 4.75
C ARG A 24 10.68 14.16 3.80
N TYR A 25 10.10 13.47 2.82
CA TYR A 25 10.81 12.69 1.82
C TYR A 25 11.01 13.43 0.49
N ARG A 26 10.74 14.75 0.43
CA ARG A 26 10.85 15.54 -0.80
C ARG A 26 12.23 15.42 -1.45
N GLU A 27 13.30 15.46 -0.66
CA GLU A 27 14.67 15.29 -1.17
C GLU A 27 14.88 13.89 -1.75
N THR A 28 14.45 12.84 -1.05
CA THR A 28 14.50 11.46 -1.57
C THR A 28 13.67 11.28 -2.84
N ILE A 29 12.58 12.04 -2.99
CA ILE A 29 11.72 12.02 -4.18
C ILE A 29 12.41 12.70 -5.38
N LEU A 30 13.15 13.79 -5.14
CA LEU A 30 13.73 14.64 -6.18
C LEU A 30 15.17 14.27 -6.55
N SER A 31 15.94 13.71 -5.62
CA SER A 31 17.32 13.29 -5.83
C SER A 31 17.39 11.87 -6.40
N ASP A 32 18.47 11.56 -7.11
CA ASP A 32 18.85 10.20 -7.46
C ASP A 32 19.66 9.52 -6.34
N ASP A 33 20.16 10.30 -5.38
CA ASP A 33 20.92 9.85 -4.22
C ASP A 33 20.03 9.88 -2.95
N PRO A 34 19.94 8.79 -2.15
CA PRO A 34 19.09 8.77 -0.97
C PRO A 34 19.64 9.66 0.16
N CYS A 35 19.25 10.93 0.19
CA CYS A 35 19.70 11.92 1.19
C CYS A 35 19.20 11.67 2.64
N SER A 36 18.23 10.78 2.87
CA SER A 36 17.62 10.59 4.19
C SER A 36 17.35 9.12 4.46
N PRO A 37 17.57 8.60 5.69
CA PRO A 37 17.20 7.25 6.03
C PRO A 37 15.70 7.07 5.78
N VAL A 38 15.37 6.27 4.77
CA VAL A 38 13.98 6.02 4.40
C VAL A 38 13.34 5.16 5.49
N ARG A 39 12.62 5.82 6.40
CA ARG A 39 11.81 5.16 7.44
C ARG A 39 10.45 4.72 6.88
N ALA A 40 10.49 4.16 5.68
CA ALA A 40 9.34 3.68 4.98
C ALA A 40 9.57 2.25 4.50
N ILE A 41 8.54 1.43 4.63
CA ILE A 41 8.50 0.06 4.13
C ILE A 41 7.40 0.02 3.08
N ALA A 42 7.68 -0.58 1.92
CA ALA A 42 6.68 -0.77 0.88
C ALA A 42 6.42 -2.26 0.70
N PHE A 43 5.14 -2.63 0.58
CA PHE A 43 4.69 -3.98 0.25
C PHE A 43 4.08 -3.94 -1.15
N LEU A 44 4.55 -4.79 -2.05
CA LEU A 44 4.10 -4.80 -3.44
C LEU A 44 3.29 -6.06 -3.74
N SER A 45 2.24 -5.89 -4.51
CA SER A 45 1.48 -6.98 -5.12
C SER A 45 1.04 -6.59 -6.52
N THR A 46 0.67 -7.56 -7.35
CA THR A 46 0.04 -7.31 -8.65
C THR A 46 -1.45 -7.61 -8.58
N ILE A 47 -2.20 -7.08 -9.53
CA ILE A 47 -3.62 -7.37 -9.70
C ILE A 47 -3.79 -8.06 -11.05
N SER A 48 -4.29 -9.29 -11.04
CA SER A 48 -4.56 -10.06 -12.25
C SER A 48 -6.01 -9.93 -12.68
N PRO A 49 -6.31 -9.97 -14.00
CA PRO A 49 -7.68 -10.11 -14.48
C PRO A 49 -8.37 -11.29 -13.82
N SER A 50 -9.67 -11.16 -13.58
CA SER A 50 -10.44 -12.22 -12.91
C SER A 50 -11.83 -12.34 -13.50
N LEU A 51 -12.48 -13.47 -13.24
CA LEU A 51 -13.86 -13.72 -13.63
C LEU A 51 -14.76 -13.52 -12.41
N MET A 52 -15.86 -12.82 -12.58
CA MET A 52 -16.91 -12.69 -11.58
C MET A 52 -18.20 -13.27 -12.16
N ALA A 53 -18.73 -14.29 -11.49
CA ALA A 53 -20.02 -14.86 -11.83
C ALA A 53 -21.13 -13.95 -11.28
N ASN A 54 -22.10 -13.63 -12.13
CA ASN A 54 -23.36 -13.03 -11.71
C ASN A 54 -24.31 -14.18 -11.36
N LEU A 55 -24.65 -14.31 -10.07
CA LEU A 55 -25.48 -15.39 -9.56
C LEU A 55 -26.95 -15.30 -10.01
N GLU A 56 -27.42 -14.11 -10.38
CA GLU A 56 -28.80 -13.87 -10.82
C GLU A 56 -28.99 -14.23 -12.30
N THR A 57 -27.97 -14.01 -13.13
CA THR A 57 -28.04 -14.23 -14.59
C THR A 57 -27.29 -15.46 -15.06
N GLY A 58 -26.47 -16.08 -14.20
CA GLY A 58 -25.57 -17.18 -14.54
C GLY A 58 -24.40 -16.78 -15.46
N GLN A 59 -24.30 -15.50 -15.85
CA GLN A 59 -23.26 -15.02 -16.76
C GLN A 59 -21.95 -14.76 -16.02
N THR A 60 -20.83 -15.00 -16.69
CA THR A 60 -19.51 -14.69 -16.17
C THR A 60 -18.95 -13.44 -16.85
N LYS A 61 -18.55 -12.45 -16.06
CA LYS A 61 -17.94 -11.20 -16.55
C LYS A 61 -16.44 -11.18 -16.23
N ARG A 62 -15.61 -10.80 -17.21
CA ARG A 62 -14.19 -10.48 -16.97
C ARG A 62 -14.09 -9.12 -16.30
N ILE A 63 -13.32 -9.08 -15.22
CA ILE A 63 -12.96 -7.86 -14.49
C ILE A 63 -11.47 -7.63 -14.70
N TYR A 64 -11.16 -6.52 -15.33
CA TYR A 64 -9.79 -6.06 -15.54
C TYR A 64 -9.42 -5.00 -14.50
N PRO A 65 -8.13 -4.90 -14.14
CA PRO A 65 -7.66 -3.85 -13.26
C PRO A 65 -7.51 -2.54 -14.06
N GLU A 66 -8.61 -1.78 -14.21
CA GLU A 66 -8.69 -0.58 -15.05
C GLU A 66 -8.83 0.73 -14.26
N ALA A 67 -8.64 0.69 -12.93
CA ALA A 67 -8.86 1.84 -12.06
C ALA A 67 -7.62 2.22 -11.25
N GLY A 68 -7.53 3.52 -10.94
CA GLY A 68 -6.63 4.07 -9.94
C GLY A 68 -7.36 4.26 -8.61
N ARG A 69 -6.84 3.71 -7.51
CA ARG A 69 -7.31 3.97 -6.15
C ARG A 69 -6.13 4.33 -5.27
N CYS A 70 -6.25 5.37 -4.47
CA CYS A 70 -5.22 5.72 -3.51
C CYS A 70 -5.84 6.35 -2.27
N GLY A 71 -5.29 6.05 -1.11
CA GLY A 71 -5.83 6.57 0.14
C GLY A 71 -5.13 6.02 1.37
N PRO A 72 -5.43 6.59 2.54
CA PRO A 72 -4.99 6.04 3.81
C PRO A 72 -5.64 4.67 4.05
N ILE A 73 -4.92 3.79 4.75
CA ILE A 73 -5.47 2.57 5.31
C ILE A 73 -5.79 2.86 6.77
N LEU A 74 -7.07 2.83 7.11
CA LEU A 74 -7.51 2.96 8.50
C LEU A 74 -7.60 1.54 9.09
N LEU A 75 -6.89 1.31 10.19
CA LEU A 75 -6.91 0.04 10.91
C LEU A 75 -7.67 0.23 12.22
N PRO A 76 -8.92 -0.28 12.32
CA PRO A 76 -9.71 -0.15 13.54
C PRO A 76 -9.02 -0.80 14.74
N GLY A 77 -9.08 -0.15 15.90
CA GLY A 77 -8.69 -0.75 17.19
C GLY A 77 -7.19 -0.79 17.49
N ALA A 78 -6.34 -0.25 16.64
CA ALA A 78 -4.91 -0.16 16.89
C ALA A 78 -4.48 1.31 16.86
N GLN A 79 -3.65 1.76 17.82
CA GLN A 79 -3.07 3.12 17.89
C GLN A 79 -2.06 3.40 16.75
N VAL A 80 -2.29 2.78 15.59
CA VAL A 80 -1.40 2.80 14.43
C VAL A 80 -1.33 4.19 13.85
N GLU A 81 -2.42 4.97 13.94
CA GLU A 81 -2.46 6.32 13.40
C GLU A 81 -1.44 7.26 14.08
N ASP A 82 -1.12 7.04 15.36
CA ASP A 82 -0.08 7.80 16.07
C ASP A 82 1.33 7.30 15.72
N LEU A 83 1.45 6.01 15.42
CA LEU A 83 2.72 5.34 15.16
C LEU A 83 3.16 5.48 13.70
N ALA A 84 2.24 5.37 12.74
CA ALA A 84 2.56 5.26 11.33
C ALA A 84 1.51 5.89 10.41
N VAL A 85 1.95 6.25 9.20
CA VAL A 85 1.06 6.46 8.07
C VAL A 85 1.03 5.18 7.26
N LEU A 86 -0.16 4.63 7.00
CA LEU A 86 -0.36 3.54 6.06
C LEU A 86 -1.14 4.06 4.87
N ARG A 87 -0.61 3.87 3.67
CA ARG A 87 -1.27 4.28 2.43
C ARG A 87 -1.29 3.15 1.42
N CYS A 88 -2.45 2.91 0.85
CA CYS A 88 -2.62 2.01 -0.28
C CYS A 88 -2.62 2.81 -1.58
N VAL A 89 -1.95 2.29 -2.60
CA VAL A 89 -1.98 2.82 -3.95
C VAL A 89 -2.14 1.66 -4.92
N MET A 90 -3.19 1.74 -5.74
CA MET A 90 -3.52 0.82 -6.81
C MET A 90 -3.58 1.61 -8.11
N ILE A 91 -2.81 1.19 -9.11
CA ILE A 91 -2.83 1.77 -10.46
C ILE A 91 -2.79 0.61 -11.44
N ASN A 92 -3.92 0.36 -12.11
CA ASN A 92 -4.09 -0.78 -13.00
C ASN A 92 -3.65 -2.08 -12.31
N ALA A 93 -2.80 -2.87 -12.95
CA ALA A 93 -2.29 -4.15 -12.43
C ALA A 93 -1.27 -4.00 -11.28
N PHE A 94 -0.92 -2.79 -10.85
CA PHE A 94 0.07 -2.54 -9.80
C PHE A 94 -0.61 -2.12 -8.50
N ASN A 95 -0.24 -2.76 -7.38
CA ASN A 95 -0.66 -2.37 -6.04
C ASN A 95 0.54 -2.28 -5.11
N PHE A 96 0.55 -1.26 -4.26
CA PHE A 96 1.48 -1.21 -3.14
C PHE A 96 0.89 -0.57 -1.91
N THR A 97 1.31 -1.07 -0.75
CA THR A 97 1.10 -0.42 0.54
C THR A 97 2.40 0.23 0.99
N LEU A 98 2.34 1.52 1.32
CA LEU A 98 3.44 2.24 1.93
C LEU A 98 3.16 2.43 3.42
N VAL A 99 4.11 2.02 4.25
CA VAL A 99 4.09 2.23 5.70
C VAL A 99 5.22 3.19 6.05
N ILE A 100 4.87 4.34 6.63
CA ILE A 100 5.82 5.37 7.04
C ILE A 100 5.80 5.48 8.54
N ASP A 101 6.96 5.29 9.15
CA ASP A 101 7.15 5.39 10.59
C ASP A 101 7.12 6.86 11.05
N LYS A 102 6.20 7.21 11.96
CA LYS A 102 6.10 8.54 12.59
C LYS A 102 6.92 8.65 13.88
N SER A 103 7.21 7.53 14.54
CA SER A 103 7.97 7.51 15.80
C SER A 103 9.39 8.04 15.57
N PRO A 104 10.08 8.66 16.54
CA PRO A 104 11.50 8.99 16.41
C PRO A 104 12.43 7.79 16.66
N THR A 105 11.97 6.73 17.34
CA THR A 105 12.84 5.65 17.86
C THR A 105 12.84 4.35 17.05
N GLY A 106 12.01 4.24 16.01
CA GLY A 106 11.94 3.08 15.12
C GLY A 106 10.87 2.07 15.52
N LEU A 107 10.04 1.67 14.55
CA LEU A 107 8.78 0.96 14.81
C LEU A 107 8.77 -0.55 14.60
N LYS A 108 9.88 -1.18 14.23
CA LYS A 108 9.84 -2.58 13.76
C LYS A 108 9.14 -3.54 14.72
N ARG A 109 9.29 -3.37 16.05
CA ARG A 109 8.64 -4.26 17.03
C ARG A 109 7.15 -3.97 17.23
N GLN A 110 6.76 -2.70 17.33
CA GLN A 110 5.36 -2.33 17.61
C GLN A 110 4.45 -2.50 16.40
N LEU A 111 4.97 -2.31 15.18
CA LEU A 111 4.21 -2.54 13.95
C LEU A 111 4.28 -3.98 13.44
N ALA A 112 5.16 -4.84 13.97
CA ALA A 112 5.33 -6.21 13.46
C ALA A 112 4.00 -6.97 13.26
N PRO A 113 3.02 -6.95 14.20
CA PRO A 113 1.75 -7.64 14.03
C PRO A 113 0.91 -7.09 12.87
N ILE A 114 1.01 -5.80 12.59
CA ILE A 114 0.30 -5.14 11.48
C ILE A 114 1.02 -5.41 10.17
N LEU A 115 2.34 -5.28 10.15
CA LEU A 115 3.16 -5.50 8.96
C LEU A 115 3.01 -6.93 8.42
N SER A 116 2.89 -7.92 9.30
CA SER A 116 2.68 -9.32 8.88
C SER A 116 1.29 -9.58 8.27
N ARG A 117 0.34 -8.67 8.49
CA ARG A 117 -1.03 -8.75 7.97
C ARG A 117 -1.19 -8.01 6.65
N LEU A 118 -0.22 -7.18 6.27
CA LEU A 118 -0.31 -6.40 5.05
C LEU A 118 -0.13 -7.29 3.80
N PRO A 119 -0.95 -7.08 2.78
CA PRO A 119 -0.86 -7.77 1.50
C PRO A 119 0.46 -7.43 0.79
N GLY A 120 1.06 -8.43 0.13
CA GLY A 120 2.21 -8.21 -0.74
C GLY A 120 3.56 -8.64 -0.16
N GLN A 121 4.59 -8.38 -0.94
CA GLN A 121 5.98 -8.67 -0.57
C GLN A 121 6.68 -7.36 -0.20
N ALA A 122 7.29 -7.33 0.99
CA ALA A 122 8.07 -6.18 1.42
C ALA A 122 9.31 -5.96 0.52
N LEU A 123 9.56 -4.71 0.14
CA LEU A 123 10.84 -4.29 -0.41
C LEU A 123 11.91 -4.34 0.67
N ASP A 124 13.10 -4.78 0.29
CA ASP A 124 14.28 -4.56 1.10
C ASP A 124 14.73 -3.08 1.06
N PRO A 125 15.67 -2.66 1.93
CA PRO A 125 16.18 -1.29 1.94
C PRO A 125 16.82 -0.83 0.62
N SER A 126 17.31 -1.76 -0.22
CA SER A 126 17.84 -1.46 -1.55
C SER A 126 16.74 -1.28 -2.60
N GLY A 127 15.48 -1.45 -2.21
CA GLY A 127 14.32 -1.39 -3.08
C GLY A 127 14.14 -2.64 -3.94
N ARG A 128 14.85 -3.74 -3.63
CA ARG A 128 14.73 -5.01 -4.33
C ARG A 128 13.74 -5.93 -3.61
N MET A 129 13.23 -6.88 -4.37
CA MET A 129 12.38 -7.94 -3.87
C MET A 129 13.12 -9.26 -3.96
N ARG A 130 13.03 -10.07 -2.90
CA ARG A 130 13.62 -11.41 -2.88
C ARG A 130 12.78 -12.43 -3.65
N VAL A 131 11.47 -12.21 -3.66
CA VAL A 131 10.46 -13.05 -4.32
C VAL A 131 9.56 -12.11 -5.14
N GLY A 132 9.06 -12.57 -6.29
CA GLY A 132 8.11 -11.80 -7.10
C GLY A 132 6.87 -11.38 -6.30
N PRO A 133 6.17 -10.31 -6.71
CA PRO A 133 5.01 -9.83 -5.98
C PRO A 133 3.90 -10.88 -6.08
N PRO A 134 3.21 -11.22 -4.98
CA PRO A 134 2.01 -12.03 -5.08
C PRO A 134 0.96 -11.30 -5.92
N SER A 135 0.10 -12.06 -6.60
CA SER A 135 -0.99 -11.50 -7.40
C SER A 135 -2.33 -11.70 -6.69
N MET A 136 -3.17 -10.66 -6.66
CA MET A 136 -4.55 -10.72 -6.19
C MET A 136 -5.53 -10.63 -7.37
N PRO A 137 -6.68 -11.33 -7.34
CA PRO A 137 -7.70 -11.17 -8.38
C PRO A 137 -8.32 -9.78 -8.39
N ALA A 138 -8.61 -9.24 -9.57
CA ALA A 138 -9.21 -7.91 -9.71
C ALA A 138 -10.53 -7.74 -8.94
N HIS A 139 -11.40 -8.75 -8.90
CA HIS A 139 -12.66 -8.67 -8.14
C HIS A 139 -12.43 -8.52 -6.63
N VAL A 140 -11.38 -9.15 -6.06
CA VAL A 140 -11.00 -9.00 -4.65
C VAL A 140 -10.43 -7.61 -4.40
N ALA A 141 -9.52 -7.17 -5.27
CA ALA A 141 -8.87 -5.87 -5.17
C ALA A 141 -9.90 -4.72 -5.14
N LEU A 142 -11.02 -4.86 -5.88
CA LEU A 142 -12.09 -3.87 -5.96
C LEU A 142 -13.03 -3.83 -4.74
N GLN A 143 -13.07 -4.87 -3.90
CA GLN A 143 -13.96 -4.97 -2.74
C GLN A 143 -13.61 -4.04 -1.55
N GLY A 144 -12.48 -3.32 -1.63
CA GLY A 144 -11.98 -2.50 -0.53
C GLY A 144 -10.93 -3.24 0.30
N ILE A 145 -9.97 -2.51 0.85
CA ILE A 145 -8.82 -3.08 1.55
C ILE A 145 -9.20 -3.74 2.88
N GLU A 146 -10.28 -3.29 3.49
CA GLU A 146 -10.90 -3.85 4.68
C GLU A 146 -11.43 -5.28 4.48
N LYS A 147 -11.63 -5.68 3.21
CA LYS A 147 -12.05 -7.04 2.84
C LYS A 147 -10.86 -7.94 2.49
N TRP A 148 -9.63 -7.44 2.50
CA TRP A 148 -8.48 -8.23 2.14
C TRP A 148 -8.09 -9.18 3.28
N SER A 149 -7.73 -10.41 2.92
CA SER A 149 -7.27 -11.43 3.86
C SER A 149 -6.12 -10.90 4.70
N GLY A 150 -6.27 -10.94 6.02
CA GLY A 150 -5.31 -10.39 6.97
C GLY A 150 -5.70 -9.02 7.52
N LEU A 151 -6.50 -8.20 6.84
CA LEU A 151 -6.90 -6.86 7.33
C LEU A 151 -8.34 -6.78 7.85
N GLY A 152 -9.20 -7.73 7.50
CA GLY A 152 -10.55 -7.86 8.06
C GLY A 152 -10.54 -8.22 9.54
N GLN A 153 -11.59 -7.80 10.26
CA GLN A 153 -11.81 -8.09 11.68
C GLN A 153 -11.92 -9.60 11.93
N GLU A 154 -11.35 -10.05 13.05
CA GLU A 154 -11.74 -11.31 13.71
C GLU A 154 -13.21 -11.29 14.10
#